data_AF-A0A2P6PKJ3-F1
#
_entry.id   AF-A0A2P6PKJ3-F1
#
_cell.length_a   1.000
_cell.length_b   1.000
_cell.length_c   1.000
_cell.angle_alpha   90.00
_cell.angle_beta   90.00
_cell.angle_gamma   90.00
#
_symmetry.space_group_name_H-M   'P 1'
#
loop_
_entity.id
_entity.type
_entity.pdbx_description
1 polymer ?
#
loop_
_entity_poly.entity_id
_entity_poly.type
_entity_poly.pdbx_seq_one_letter_code
_entity_poly.pdbx_strand_id
1 'polypeptide(L)' 'MGQQVMPVFYQVDPSHVRKNKGYFLQAFTEHEEVHWENRDKVRKWRAALTGVANLSGWDLRNM' A
#
# COMPACT_ATOMS: atom_id res chain seq x y z
N MET A 1 -20.71 -1.61 -14.01
CA MET A 1 -20.07 -0.29 -13.95
C MET A 1 -18.87 -0.40 -13.04
N GLY A 2 -17.69 0.06 -13.46
CA GLY A 2 -16.46 0.00 -12.64
C GLY A 2 -16.31 1.22 -11.74
N GLN A 3 -15.46 1.12 -10.72
CA GLN A 3 -15.07 2.25 -9.88
C GLN A 3 -13.76 2.85 -10.40
N GLN A 4 -13.73 4.17 -10.61
CA GLN A 4 -12.50 4.89 -10.93
C GLN A 4 -11.77 5.26 -9.64
N VAL A 5 -10.47 4.98 -9.57
CA VAL A 5 -9.62 5.23 -8.41
C VAL A 5 -8.41 6.03 -8.86
N MET A 6 -8.07 7.11 -8.14
CA MET A 6 -6.88 7.92 -8.37
C MET A 6 -6.05 8.00 -7.08
N PRO A 7 -4.91 7.31 -6.99
CA PRO A 7 -4.05 7.38 -5.82
C PRO A 7 -3.37 8.75 -5.69
N VAL A 8 -3.23 9.19 -4.44
CA VAL A 8 -2.43 10.37 -4.05
C VAL A 8 -1.33 9.88 -3.11
N PHE A 9 -0.08 10.09 -3.50
CA PHE A 9 1.10 9.72 -2.72
C PHE A 9 1.64 10.97 -2.03
N TYR A 10 1.38 11.07 -0.73
CA TYR A 10 1.80 12.20 0.09
C TYR A 10 3.05 11.85 0.90
N GLN A 11 4.16 12.55 0.64
CA GLN A 11 5.45 12.37 1.32
C GLN A 11 5.97 10.91 1.35
N VAL A 12 5.52 10.09 0.40
CA VAL A 12 5.85 8.66 0.31
C VAL A 12 6.28 8.36 -1.11
N ASP A 13 7.35 7.57 -1.27
CA ASP A 13 7.73 7.05 -2.57
C ASP A 13 6.70 6.01 -3.05
N PRO A 14 6.01 6.22 -4.19
CA PRO A 14 5.08 5.24 -4.74
C PRO A 14 5.71 3.86 -4.96
N SER A 15 7.03 3.78 -5.20
CA SER A 15 7.77 2.52 -5.30
C SER A 15 7.88 1.77 -3.97
N HIS A 16 7.87 2.47 -2.83
CA HIS A 16 7.82 1.84 -1.50
C HIS A 16 6.48 1.17 -1.26
N VAL A 17 5.39 1.77 -1.72
CA VAL A 17 4.05 1.15 -1.66
C VAL A 17 3.97 -0.04 -2.62
N ARG A 18 4.35 0.15 -3.90
CA ARG A 18 4.30 -0.91 -4.93
C ARG A 18 5.12 -2.14 -4.57
N LYS A 19 6.34 -1.95 -4.08
CA LYS A 19 7.27 -3.04 -3.79
C LYS A 19 7.21 -3.48 -2.33
N ASN A 20 6.30 -2.90 -1.53
CA ASN A 20 6.20 -3.13 -0.09
C ASN A 20 7.59 -3.02 0.57
N LYS A 21 8.22 -1.85 0.47
CA LYS A 21 9.55 -1.53 1.02
C LYS A 21 9.46 -0.48 2.11
N GLY A 22 10.54 -0.36 2.89
CA GLY A 22 10.65 0.62 3.97
C GLY A 22 9.53 0.43 5.01
N TYR A 23 8.93 1.54 5.42
CA TYR A 23 7.89 1.55 6.45
C TYR A 23 6.68 0.65 6.14
N PHE A 24 6.31 0.48 4.86
CA PHE A 24 5.21 -0.40 4.47
C PHE A 24 5.52 -1.87 4.77
N LEU A 25 6.77 -2.31 4.52
CA LEU A 25 7.17 -3.67 4.83
C LEU A 25 7.06 -3.94 6.33
N GLN A 26 7.64 -3.04 7.13
CA GLN A 26 7.65 -3.16 8.59
C GLN A 26 6.23 -3.20 9.16
N ALA A 27 5.36 -2.27 8.73
CA ALA A 27 3.99 -2.21 9.20
C ALA A 27 3.19 -3.47 8.85
N PHE A 28 3.36 -4.02 7.64
CA PHE A 28 2.68 -5.27 7.30
C PHE A 28 3.19 -6.46 8.10
N THR A 29 4.52 -6.57 8.31
CA THR A 29 5.09 -7.64 9.13
C THR A 29 4.58 -7.57 10.56
N GLU A 30 4.60 -6.38 11.18
CA GLU A 30 4.10 -6.17 12.53
C GLU A 30 2.61 -6.53 12.64
N HIS A 31 1.78 -6.09 11.68
CA HIS A 31 0.36 -6.44 11.69
C HIS A 31 0.10 -7.94 11.45
N GLU A 32 0.92 -8.64 10.66
CA GLU A 32 0.80 -10.09 10.45
C GLU A 32 1.25 -10.90 11.68
N GLU A 33 2.16 -10.36 12.50
CA GLU A 33 2.66 -10.97 13.73
C GLU A 33 1.71 -10.75 14.91
N VAL A 34 1.28 -9.50 15.14
CA VAL A 34 0.40 -9.12 16.25
C VAL A 34 -1.02 -9.66 16.04
N HIS A 35 -1.49 -9.72 14.79
CA HIS A 35 -2.84 -10.18 14.45
C HIS A 35 -2.78 -11.44 13.59
N TRP A 36 -2.22 -12.52 14.14
CA TRP A 36 -2.08 -13.80 13.45
C TRP A 36 -3.43 -14.34 12.91
N GLU A 37 -4.52 -14.14 13.63
CA GLU A 37 -5.90 -14.49 13.21
C GLU A 37 -6.38 -13.68 11.98
N ASN A 38 -5.81 -12.49 11.76
CA ASN A 38 -6.17 -11.59 10.66
C ASN A 38 -5.16 -11.60 9.51
N ARG A 39 -4.22 -12.54 9.45
CA ARG A 39 -3.19 -12.59 8.40
C ARG A 39 -3.77 -12.52 6.99
N ASP A 40 -4.88 -13.20 6.72
CA ASP A 40 -5.53 -13.16 5.41
C ASP A 40 -6.10 -11.78 5.07
N LYS A 41 -6.56 -11.02 6.08
CA LYS A 41 -7.01 -9.64 5.91
C LYS A 41 -5.82 -8.73 5.59
N VAL A 42 -4.70 -8.89 6.31
CA VAL A 42 -3.47 -8.11 6.07
C VAL A 42 -2.91 -8.39 4.68
N ARG A 43 -2.92 -9.65 4.23
CA ARG A 43 -2.55 -10.04 2.85
C ARG A 43 -3.45 -9.38 1.79
N LYS A 44 -4.77 -9.30 2.02
CA LYS A 44 -5.70 -8.60 1.13
C LYS A 44 -5.41 -7.11 1.06
N TRP A 45 -5.11 -6.46 2.19
CA TRP A 45 -4.70 -5.05 2.21
C TRP A 45 -3.39 -4.81 1.47
N ARG A 46 -2.40 -5.68 1.67
CA ARG A 46 -1.12 -5.65 0.95
C ARG A 46 -1.31 -5.74 -0.57
N ALA A 47 -2.15 -6.66 -1.01
CA ALA A 47 -2.49 -6.82 -2.43
C ALA A 47 -3.24 -5.60 -3.00
N ALA A 48 -4.23 -5.09 -2.26
CA ALA A 48 -4.99 -3.91 -2.66
C ALA A 48 -4.10 -2.67 -2.79
N LEU A 49 -3.23 -2.41 -1.82
CA LEU A 49 -2.29 -1.28 -1.84
C LEU A 49 -1.28 -1.42 -2.98
N THR A 50 -0.78 -2.63 -3.24
CA THR A 50 0.09 -2.90 -4.41
C THR A 50 -0.65 -2.60 -5.72
N GLY A 51 -1.90 -3.04 -5.85
CA GLY A 51 -2.74 -2.79 -7.02
C GLY A 51 -3.00 -1.31 -7.26
N VAL A 52 -3.41 -0.58 -6.23
CA VAL A 52 -3.63 0.87 -6.28
C VAL A 52 -2.35 1.61 -6.61
N ALA A 53 -1.21 1.20 -6.04
CA ALA A 53 0.06 1.87 -6.27
C ALA A 53 0.62 1.68 -7.69
N ASN A 54 0.07 0.73 -8.45
CA ASN A 54 0.38 0.54 -9.88
C ASN A 54 -0.48 1.40 -10.81
N LEU A 55 -1.49 2.10 -10.29
CA LEU A 55 -2.29 3.05 -11.07
C LEU A 55 -1.55 4.38 -11.23
N SER A 56 -1.91 5.14 -12.27
CA SER A 56 -1.50 6.54 -12.41
C SER A 56 -2.11 7.39 -11.31
N GLY A 57 -1.33 8.26 -10.69
CA GLY A 57 -1.77 9.11 -9.58
C GLY A 57 -0.86 10.31 -9.37
N TRP A 58 -1.11 11.05 -8.28
CA TRP A 58 -0.35 12.26 -7.94
C TRP A 58 0.76 11.95 -6.94
N ASP A 59 1.98 12.32 -7.30
CA ASP A 59 3.15 12.27 -6.41
C ASP A 59 3.40 13.66 -5.84
N LEU A 60 3.04 13.87 -4.58
CA LEU A 60 3.15 15.15 -3.90
C LEU A 60 4.49 15.34 -3.19
N ARG A 61 5.47 14.47 -3.42
CA ARG A 61 6.83 14.65 -2.86
C ARG A 61 7.60 15.81 -3.48
N ASN A 62 7.15 16.27 -4.65
CA ASN A 62 7.80 17.33 -5.43
C ASN A 62 7.00 18.65 -5.42
N MET A 63 6.04 18.80 -4.50
CA MET A 63 5.31 20.06 -4.28
C MET A 63 5.92 20.86 -3.13
#